data_AF-A0A2J8WXR3-F1
#
_entry.id   AF-A0A2J8WXR3-F1
#
_cell.length_a   1.000
_cell.length_b   1.000
_cell.length_c   1.000
_cell.angle_alpha   90.00
_cell.angle_beta   90.00
_cell.angle_gamma   90.00
#
_symmetry.space_group_name_H-M   'P 1'
#
loop_
_entity.id
_entity.type
_entity.pdbx_description
1 polymer ?
#
loop_
_entity_poly.entity_id
_entity_poly.type
_entity_poly.pdbx_seq_one_letter_code
_entity_poly.pdbx_strand_id
1 'polypeptide(L)'
;MGIKTALPAAELGLYSLVLSGALAYAGRGLLEASQDGAHRKAFRESVRPGWEYIGRKMDVADFEWVMWFTSFRNVIIFALSGHVLFAKLCTMVAPQSGFVTGTFDLQEVLFHGGSSFTVLRCTSFALESCAHPDRRYSLADLLKYNFYLPFFFFGPIMTFDRFHAQVSQVEPVRREGELWHIRAQAGLSVVAIMAVDIFFHFFYILTIPSDLKFANRLPDSALAGLAYSNLVYDWVKAAVLFGVVNTVACLDHLDPPQPPK
;
A
#
# COMPACT_ATOMS: atom_id res chain seq x y z
N MET A 1 32.99 -13.34 1.02
CA MET A 1 33.09 -13.63 -0.44
C MET A 1 31.69 -13.98 -0.93
N GLY A 2 31.09 -13.17 -1.80
CA GLY A 2 29.78 -13.48 -2.38
C GLY A 2 29.95 -14.34 -3.63
N ILE A 3 29.41 -15.56 -3.64
CA ILE A 3 29.46 -16.45 -4.80
C ILE A 3 28.49 -15.89 -5.85
N LYS A 4 29.00 -15.11 -6.80
CA LYS A 4 28.27 -14.70 -8.01
C LYS A 4 28.33 -15.79 -9.09
N THR A 5 27.82 -16.99 -8.78
CA THR A 5 27.49 -17.98 -9.81
C THR A 5 26.18 -17.57 -10.46
N ALA A 6 26.25 -16.66 -11.43
CA ALA A 6 25.11 -16.37 -12.30
C ALA A 6 24.75 -17.65 -13.06
N LEU A 7 23.48 -18.07 -12.98
CA LEU A 7 22.97 -19.23 -13.72
C LEU A 7 23.18 -19.02 -15.23
N PRO A 8 23.54 -20.07 -15.99
CA PRO A 8 23.62 -20.00 -17.45
C PRO A 8 22.35 -19.42 -18.06
N ALA A 9 22.48 -18.55 -19.06
CA ALA A 9 21.34 -17.87 -19.68
C ALA A 9 20.30 -18.85 -20.27
N ALA A 10 20.73 -20.03 -20.74
CA ALA A 10 19.85 -21.09 -21.21
C ALA A 10 19.03 -21.75 -20.07
N GLU A 11 19.63 -21.91 -18.88
CA GLU A 11 18.97 -22.47 -17.70
C GLU A 11 17.96 -21.46 -17.12
N LEU A 12 18.35 -20.19 -17.03
CA LEU A 12 17.45 -19.10 -16.68
C LEU A 12 16.28 -19.00 -17.67
N GLY A 13 16.55 -19.09 -18.97
CA GLY A 13 15.52 -19.10 -20.02
C GLY A 13 14.56 -20.29 -19.92
N LEU A 14 15.07 -21.48 -19.59
CA LEU A 14 14.24 -22.66 -19.34
C LEU A 14 13.34 -22.46 -18.11
N TYR A 15 13.88 -21.96 -17.00
CA TYR A 15 13.10 -21.67 -15.79
C TYR A 15 12.05 -20.58 -16.05
N SER A 16 12.38 -19.52 -16.77
CA SER A 16 11.41 -18.49 -17.18
C SER A 16 10.30 -19.09 -18.05
N LEU A 17 10.63 -19.93 -19.04
CA LEU A 17 9.64 -20.57 -19.92
C LEU A 17 8.70 -21.50 -19.14
N VAL A 18 9.24 -22.35 -18.25
CA VAL A 18 8.45 -23.27 -17.42
C VAL A 18 7.53 -22.48 -16.47
N LEU A 19 8.05 -21.44 -15.83
CA LEU A 19 7.26 -20.57 -14.95
C LEU A 19 6.16 -19.85 -15.71
N SER A 20 6.47 -19.20 -16.85
CA SER A 20 5.47 -18.53 -17.69
C SER A 20 4.40 -19.50 -18.21
N GLY A 21 4.77 -20.73 -18.57
CA GLY A 21 3.83 -21.77 -18.96
C GLY A 21 2.90 -22.19 -17.82
N ALA A 22 3.45 -22.42 -16.62
CA ALA A 22 2.67 -22.75 -15.42
C ALA A 22 1.72 -21.61 -15.02
N LEU A 23 2.19 -20.36 -15.04
CA LEU A 23 1.38 -19.17 -14.76
C LEU A 23 0.28 -18.94 -15.81
N ALA A 24 0.57 -19.17 -17.09
CA ALA A 24 -0.44 -19.10 -18.14
C ALA A 24 -1.52 -20.18 -18.00
N TYR A 25 -1.14 -21.40 -17.61
CA TYR A 25 -2.08 -22.50 -17.34
C TYR A 25 -2.96 -22.22 -16.11
N ALA A 26 -2.37 -21.78 -15.00
CA ALA A 26 -3.10 -21.42 -13.79
C ALA A 26 -4.01 -20.20 -14.00
N GLY A 27 -3.50 -19.17 -14.68
CA GLY A 27 -4.26 -17.97 -15.04
C GLY A 27 -5.43 -18.27 -15.99
N ARG A 28 -5.27 -19.22 -16.91
CA ARG A 28 -6.38 -19.71 -17.74
C ARG A 28 -7.45 -20.40 -16.90
N GLY A 29 -7.07 -21.31 -15.99
CA GLY A 29 -8.01 -21.96 -15.08
C GLY A 29 -8.77 -20.97 -14.20
N LEU A 30 -8.09 -19.93 -13.70
CA LEU A 30 -8.71 -18.83 -12.95
C LEU A 30 -9.68 -18.02 -13.82
N LEU A 31 -9.33 -17.73 -15.08
CA LEU A 31 -10.19 -16.98 -16.00
C LEU A 31 -11.46 -17.77 -16.37
N GLU A 32 -11.35 -19.08 -16.59
CA GLU A 32 -12.49 -19.98 -16.81
C GLU A 32 -13.40 -20.02 -15.56
N ALA A 33 -12.82 -20.21 -14.37
CA ALA A 33 -13.54 -20.15 -13.09
C ALA A 33 -14.23 -18.80 -12.83
N SER A 34 -13.59 -17.69 -13.21
CA SER A 34 -14.15 -16.34 -13.14
C SER A 34 -15.38 -16.17 -14.05
N GLN A 35 -15.33 -16.70 -15.28
CA GLN A 35 -16.43 -16.64 -16.23
C GLN A 35 -17.64 -17.46 -15.75
N ASP A 36 -17.41 -18.69 -15.26
CA ASP A 36 -18.44 -19.53 -14.66
C ASP A 36 -19.05 -18.89 -13.39
N GLY A 37 -18.21 -18.23 -12.59
CA GLY A 37 -18.60 -17.48 -11.40
C GLY A 37 -19.50 -16.28 -11.69
N ALA A 38 -19.22 -15.52 -12.76
CA ALA A 38 -19.83 -14.23 -13.06
C ALA A 38 -21.37 -14.24 -13.18
N HIS A 39 -21.97 -15.39 -13.54
CA HIS A 39 -23.42 -15.53 -13.67
C HIS A 39 -24.14 -15.86 -12.35
N ARG A 40 -23.39 -16.27 -11.30
CA ARG A 40 -23.92 -16.80 -10.04
C ARG A 40 -24.48 -15.67 -9.17
N LYS A 41 -25.54 -15.96 -8.39
CA LYS A 41 -26.21 -14.93 -7.57
C LYS A 41 -25.30 -14.35 -6.49
N ALA A 42 -24.50 -15.18 -5.81
CA ALA A 42 -23.57 -14.75 -4.75
C ALA A 42 -22.60 -13.66 -5.24
N PHE A 43 -22.06 -13.80 -6.46
CA PHE A 43 -21.13 -12.80 -7.01
C PHE A 43 -21.82 -11.44 -7.20
N ARG A 44 -23.13 -11.39 -7.46
CA ARG A 44 -23.85 -10.11 -7.69
C ARG A 44 -23.87 -9.20 -6.47
N GLU A 45 -23.65 -9.72 -5.27
CA GLU A 45 -23.57 -8.99 -4.01
C GLU A 45 -22.15 -8.49 -3.71
N SER A 46 -21.12 -9.13 -4.29
CA SER A 46 -19.70 -8.80 -4.10
C SER A 46 -19.02 -8.04 -5.26
N VAL A 47 -19.72 -7.83 -6.39
CA VAL A 47 -19.17 -7.11 -7.56
C VAL A 47 -19.86 -5.77 -7.81
N ARG A 48 -19.08 -4.77 -8.22
CA ARG A 48 -19.56 -3.42 -8.58
C ARG A 48 -19.85 -3.29 -10.08
N PRO A 49 -20.67 -2.29 -10.50
CA PRO A 49 -20.69 -1.87 -11.90
C PRO A 49 -19.27 -1.50 -12.36
N GLY A 50 -18.82 -2.10 -13.46
CA GLY A 50 -17.54 -1.74 -14.09
C GLY A 50 -17.71 -0.56 -15.05
N TRP A 51 -16.72 -0.33 -15.89
CA TRP A 51 -16.74 0.75 -16.87
C TRP A 51 -17.80 0.53 -17.96
N GLU A 52 -18.55 1.57 -18.31
CA GLU A 52 -19.69 1.51 -19.26
C GLU A 52 -19.28 0.96 -20.63
N TYR A 53 -18.05 1.25 -21.08
CA TYR A 53 -17.52 0.77 -22.36
C TYR A 53 -17.03 -0.69 -22.34
N ILE A 54 -16.77 -1.28 -21.17
CA ILE A 54 -16.47 -2.72 -21.04
C ILE A 54 -17.76 -3.53 -20.91
N GLY A 55 -18.83 -2.93 -20.35
CA GLY A 55 -20.13 -3.58 -20.18
C GLY A 55 -20.12 -4.77 -19.20
N ARG A 56 -19.02 -4.98 -18.47
CA ARG A 56 -18.86 -6.04 -17.46
C ARG A 56 -18.93 -5.46 -16.06
N LYS A 57 -19.32 -6.31 -15.11
CA LYS A 57 -19.13 -6.01 -13.68
C LYS A 57 -17.66 -6.21 -13.32
N MET A 58 -17.24 -5.54 -12.26
CA MET A 58 -15.86 -5.51 -11.78
C MET A 58 -15.83 -6.01 -10.33
N ASP A 59 -14.76 -6.69 -9.95
CA ASP A 59 -14.52 -7.04 -8.54
C ASP A 59 -14.54 -5.79 -7.65
N VAL A 60 -14.97 -5.94 -6.40
CA VAL A 60 -14.85 -4.87 -5.42
C VAL A 60 -13.43 -4.90 -4.87
N ALA A 61 -12.64 -3.90 -5.26
CA ALA A 61 -11.31 -3.68 -4.69
C ALA A 61 -11.38 -3.63 -3.16
N ASP A 62 -10.35 -4.15 -2.51
CA ASP A 62 -10.34 -4.29 -1.07
C ASP A 62 -10.30 -2.93 -0.35
N PHE A 63 -10.56 -3.00 0.96
CA PHE A 63 -10.59 -1.84 1.84
C PHE A 63 -9.32 -0.97 1.73
N GLU A 64 -8.14 -1.58 1.63
CA GLU A 64 -6.87 -0.88 1.54
C GLU A 64 -6.77 -0.09 0.24
N TRP A 65 -7.04 -0.71 -0.91
CA TRP A 65 -6.98 -0.05 -2.21
C TRP A 65 -8.01 1.07 -2.35
N VAL A 66 -9.22 0.86 -1.82
CA VAL A 66 -10.27 1.88 -1.75
C VAL A 66 -9.86 3.05 -0.84
N MET A 67 -9.17 2.77 0.28
CA MET A 67 -8.62 3.79 1.16
C MET A 67 -7.66 4.72 0.41
N TRP A 68 -6.71 4.16 -0.34
CA TRP A 68 -5.67 4.91 -1.06
C TRP A 68 -6.22 5.77 -2.19
N PHE A 69 -7.00 5.19 -3.10
CA PHE A 69 -7.31 5.85 -4.38
C PHE A 69 -8.69 6.52 -4.42
N THR A 70 -9.58 6.22 -3.48
CA THR A 70 -10.92 6.85 -3.39
C THR A 70 -11.09 7.65 -2.11
N SER A 71 -10.66 7.13 -0.96
CA SER A 71 -10.86 7.81 0.31
C SER A 71 -9.80 8.85 0.65
N PHE A 72 -8.73 9.06 -0.13
CA PHE A 72 -7.70 10.05 0.22
C PHE A 72 -8.23 11.48 0.45
N ARG A 73 -9.31 11.87 -0.24
CA ARG A 73 -10.05 13.11 0.04
C ARG A 73 -10.57 13.17 1.48
N ASN A 74 -11.13 12.06 1.96
CA ASN A 74 -11.65 11.91 3.31
C ASN A 74 -10.53 11.59 4.33
N VAL A 75 -9.40 11.03 3.90
CA VAL A 75 -8.23 10.75 4.76
C VAL A 75 -7.39 12.01 5.00
N ILE A 76 -7.35 12.97 4.06
CA ILE A 76 -6.87 14.33 4.36
C ILE A 76 -7.76 14.98 5.43
N ILE A 77 -9.09 14.87 5.29
CA ILE A 77 -10.04 15.32 6.32
C ILE A 77 -9.86 14.52 7.63
N PHE A 78 -9.53 13.23 7.58
CA PHE A 78 -9.31 12.40 8.76
C PHE A 78 -7.97 12.69 9.45
N ALA A 79 -6.90 12.99 8.70
CA ALA A 79 -5.61 13.43 9.24
C ALA A 79 -5.71 14.84 9.87
N LEU A 80 -6.45 15.76 9.21
CA LEU A 80 -6.89 17.01 9.83
C LEU A 80 -7.74 16.74 11.08
N SER A 81 -8.62 15.72 11.05
CA SER A 81 -9.37 15.27 12.23
C SER A 81 -8.49 14.56 13.26
N GLY A 82 -7.29 14.10 12.92
CA GLY A 82 -6.29 13.56 13.83
C GLY A 82 -5.70 14.65 14.72
N HIS A 83 -5.54 15.87 14.19
CA HIS A 83 -5.31 17.05 15.04
C HIS A 83 -6.54 17.40 15.90
N VAL A 84 -7.77 17.20 15.40
CA VAL A 84 -9.00 17.36 16.21
C VAL A 84 -9.14 16.26 17.28
N LEU A 85 -8.64 15.05 17.05
CA LEU A 85 -8.68 13.94 18.00
C LEU A 85 -7.52 14.00 19.01
N PHE A 86 -6.38 14.58 18.61
CA PHE A 86 -5.34 15.03 19.55
C PHE A 86 -5.86 16.19 20.42
N ALA A 87 -6.67 17.10 19.87
CA ALA A 87 -7.43 18.06 20.68
C ALA A 87 -8.51 17.40 21.56
N LYS A 88 -8.94 16.16 21.23
CA LYS A 88 -9.85 15.33 22.04
C LYS A 88 -9.14 14.49 23.11
N LEU A 89 -7.84 14.23 22.95
CA LEU A 89 -6.94 13.64 23.96
C LEU A 89 -6.86 14.53 25.22
N CYS A 90 -6.84 15.85 25.02
CA CYS A 90 -6.76 16.82 26.12
C CYS A 90 -8.08 17.03 26.89
N THR A 91 -9.22 16.53 26.40
CA THR A 91 -10.54 16.79 27.00
C THR A 91 -10.99 15.76 28.03
N MET A 92 -10.30 14.61 28.17
CA MET A 92 -10.57 13.59 29.19
C MET A 92 -9.25 12.88 29.57
N VAL A 93 -8.63 13.09 30.74
CA VAL A 93 -9.03 13.91 31.91
C VAL A 93 -10.32 13.43 32.61
N ALA A 94 -10.68 12.16 32.43
CA ALA A 94 -11.73 11.47 33.20
C ALA A 94 -11.34 9.99 33.40
N PRO A 95 -11.74 9.33 34.52
CA PRO A 95 -11.43 7.92 34.77
C PRO A 95 -12.04 7.00 33.70
N GLN A 96 -11.27 6.02 33.24
CA GLN A 96 -11.66 5.13 32.14
C GLN A 96 -12.57 3.99 32.59
N SER A 97 -13.58 3.65 31.79
CA SER A 97 -14.30 2.39 31.88
C SER A 97 -14.74 1.90 30.49
N GLY A 98 -14.56 0.60 30.22
CA GLY A 98 -15.00 -0.06 28.98
C GLY A 98 -14.06 0.11 27.79
N PHE A 99 -13.12 -0.83 27.61
CA PHE A 99 -12.43 -1.01 26.33
C PHE A 99 -13.47 -1.55 25.33
N VAL A 100 -13.79 -0.79 24.28
CA VAL A 100 -14.85 -1.17 23.34
C VAL A 100 -14.37 -2.28 22.42
N THR A 101 -15.06 -3.42 22.46
CA THR A 101 -14.86 -4.53 21.53
C THR A 101 -15.95 -4.51 20.46
N GLY A 102 -15.63 -4.18 19.21
CA GLY A 102 -16.62 -4.28 18.13
C GLY A 102 -16.16 -3.80 16.74
N THR A 103 -15.90 -4.78 15.87
CA THR A 103 -15.81 -4.69 14.39
C THR A 103 -14.82 -3.68 13.79
N PHE A 104 -13.90 -4.19 12.95
CA PHE A 104 -12.89 -3.43 12.20
C PHE A 104 -13.47 -2.37 11.25
N ASP A 105 -13.85 -1.21 11.79
CA ASP A 105 -14.16 -0.03 11.00
C ASP A 105 -12.89 0.68 10.52
N LEU A 106 -13.01 1.44 9.42
CA LEU A 106 -11.93 2.25 8.81
C LEU A 106 -11.15 3.07 9.84
N GLN A 107 -11.85 3.59 10.85
CA GLN A 107 -11.31 4.40 11.92
C GLN A 107 -10.38 3.62 12.85
N GLU A 108 -10.68 2.36 13.17
CA GLU A 108 -9.82 1.54 14.04
C GLU A 108 -8.50 1.20 13.34
N VAL A 109 -8.55 0.81 12.05
CA VAL A 109 -7.35 0.48 11.28
C VAL A 109 -6.43 1.70 11.12
N LEU A 110 -6.99 2.87 10.81
CA LEU A 110 -6.21 4.12 10.72
C LEU A 110 -5.66 4.56 12.08
N PHE A 111 -6.40 4.33 13.17
CA PHE A 111 -5.96 4.67 14.53
C PHE A 111 -4.84 3.75 15.00
N HIS A 112 -5.00 2.43 14.88
CA HIS A 112 -3.98 1.45 15.27
C HIS A 112 -2.75 1.53 14.37
N GLY A 113 -2.92 1.64 13.06
CA GLY A 113 -1.80 1.86 12.12
C GLY A 113 -1.04 3.15 12.42
N GLY A 114 -1.73 4.30 12.39
CA GLY A 114 -1.11 5.61 12.63
C GLY A 114 -0.45 5.75 14.01
N SER A 115 -1.01 5.14 15.05
CA SER A 115 -0.39 5.11 16.38
C SER A 115 0.84 4.20 16.44
N SER A 116 0.83 3.03 15.80
CA SER A 116 2.02 2.16 15.68
C SER A 116 3.18 2.87 14.97
N PHE A 117 2.92 3.50 13.81
CA PHE A 117 3.95 4.30 13.12
C PHE A 117 4.42 5.50 13.95
N THR A 118 3.51 6.15 14.70
CA THR A 118 3.86 7.24 15.62
C THR A 118 4.80 6.77 16.75
N VAL A 119 4.53 5.62 17.36
CA VAL A 119 5.39 5.05 18.41
C VAL A 119 6.80 4.79 17.87
N LEU A 120 6.93 4.20 16.67
CA LEU A 120 8.23 3.96 16.03
C LEU A 120 9.01 5.25 15.77
N ARG A 121 8.34 6.33 15.32
CA ARG A 121 8.94 7.65 15.13
C ARG A 121 9.40 8.26 16.46
N CYS A 122 8.54 8.25 17.48
CA CYS A 122 8.91 8.71 18.82
C CYS A 122 10.11 7.93 19.40
N THR A 123 10.19 6.63 19.14
CA THR A 123 11.37 5.81 19.51
C THR A 123 12.63 6.21 18.76
N SER A 124 12.56 6.45 17.43
CA SER A 124 13.70 6.95 16.64
C SER A 124 14.22 8.27 17.21
N PHE A 125 13.32 9.24 17.43
CA PHE A 125 13.65 10.54 18.01
C PHE A 125 14.32 10.42 19.39
N ALA A 126 13.78 9.58 20.28
CA ALA A 126 14.35 9.38 21.61
C ALA A 126 15.76 8.75 21.57
N LEU A 127 15.95 7.70 20.77
CA LEU A 127 17.25 7.03 20.61
C LEU A 127 18.33 7.98 20.06
N GLU A 128 17.97 8.77 19.04
CA GLU A 128 18.90 9.68 18.36
C GLU A 128 19.20 10.92 19.22
N SER A 129 18.22 11.40 20.00
CA SER A 129 18.45 12.44 21.02
C SER A 129 19.42 11.97 22.11
N CYS A 130 19.36 10.69 22.52
CA CYS A 130 20.32 10.10 23.45
C CYS A 130 21.71 9.85 22.83
N ALA A 131 21.77 9.53 21.53
CA ALA A 131 23.02 9.30 20.82
C ALA A 131 23.80 10.59 20.49
N HIS A 132 23.10 11.72 20.39
CA HIS A 132 23.66 13.02 19.99
C HIS A 132 23.34 14.13 21.01
N PRO A 133 23.85 14.06 22.26
CA PRO A 133 23.52 15.01 23.34
C PRO A 133 23.93 16.46 23.04
N ASP A 134 24.88 16.68 22.12
CA ASP A 134 25.28 18.01 21.68
C ASP A 134 24.22 18.70 20.78
N ARG A 135 23.30 17.93 20.19
CA ARG A 135 22.22 18.44 19.33
C ARG A 135 20.95 18.68 20.14
N ARG A 136 20.48 19.92 20.15
CA ARG A 136 19.22 20.30 20.82
C ARG A 136 18.05 20.24 19.85
N TYR A 137 17.39 19.08 19.79
CA TYR A 137 16.16 18.91 19.03
C TYR A 137 14.94 19.48 19.77
N SER A 138 14.02 20.13 19.05
CA SER A 138 12.82 20.71 19.64
C SER A 138 11.60 19.79 19.53
N LEU A 139 10.60 19.98 20.39
CA LEU A 139 9.31 19.30 20.28
C LEU A 139 8.60 19.63 18.95
N ALA A 140 8.86 20.80 18.35
CA ALA A 140 8.35 21.13 17.03
C ALA A 140 8.95 20.24 15.93
N ASP A 141 10.20 19.79 16.07
CA ASP A 141 10.84 18.90 15.09
C ASP A 141 10.31 17.47 15.19
N LEU A 142 10.02 17.00 16.42
CA LEU A 142 9.27 15.77 16.64
C LEU A 142 7.88 15.83 16.00
N LEU A 143 7.15 16.95 16.14
CA LEU A 143 5.83 17.11 15.53
C LEU A 143 5.90 17.11 14.00
N LYS A 144 6.84 17.84 13.39
CA LYS A 144 7.07 17.82 11.92
C LYS A 144 7.35 16.41 11.42
N TYR A 145 8.23 15.69 12.12
CA TYR A 145 8.60 14.32 11.78
C TYR A 145 7.43 13.34 11.93
N ASN A 146 6.67 13.44 13.02
CA ASN A 146 5.58 12.52 13.28
C ASN A 146 4.38 12.71 12.34
N PHE A 147 4.02 13.96 12.07
CA PHE A 147 2.85 14.35 11.26
C PHE A 147 3.19 14.67 9.79
N TYR A 148 4.36 14.25 9.30
CA TYR A 148 4.71 14.40 7.88
C TYR A 148 3.75 13.58 7.01
N LEU A 149 2.83 14.27 6.31
CA LEU A 149 1.64 13.67 5.70
C LEU A 149 1.94 12.50 4.75
N PRO A 150 2.94 12.55 3.84
CA PRO A 150 3.25 11.43 2.95
C PRO A 150 3.63 10.15 3.70
N PHE A 151 4.33 10.26 4.83
CA PHE A 151 4.71 9.07 5.61
C PHE A 151 3.68 8.68 6.68
N PHE A 152 2.73 9.56 7.02
CA PHE A 152 1.95 9.52 8.27
C PHE A 152 1.39 8.13 8.63
N PHE A 153 0.52 7.55 7.78
CA PHE A 153 -0.19 6.30 8.08
C PHE A 153 0.57 5.02 7.70
N PHE A 154 1.16 4.95 6.50
CA PHE A 154 1.76 3.72 5.94
C PHE A 154 2.93 3.99 4.98
N GLY A 155 3.55 5.16 5.04
CA GLY A 155 4.75 5.41 4.25
C GLY A 155 6.00 4.79 4.86
N PRO A 156 7.14 4.83 4.14
CA PRO A 156 8.39 4.27 4.63
C PRO A 156 8.85 4.94 5.93
N ILE A 157 9.41 4.15 6.84
CA ILE A 157 9.99 4.65 8.09
C ILE A 157 11.39 5.18 7.79
N MET A 158 11.50 6.51 7.69
CA MET A 158 12.79 7.20 7.70
C MET A 158 13.19 7.53 9.15
N THR A 159 14.48 7.44 9.51
CA THR A 159 15.00 7.84 10.82
C THR A 159 14.97 9.36 11.01
N PHE A 160 14.95 9.83 12.25
CA PHE A 160 14.73 11.26 12.54
C PHE A 160 15.92 12.12 12.08
N ASP A 161 17.16 11.66 12.23
CA ASP A 161 18.40 12.34 11.82
C ASP A 161 18.40 12.58 10.30
N ARG A 162 17.93 11.60 9.51
CA ARG A 162 17.82 11.74 8.05
C ARG A 162 16.73 12.73 7.67
N PHE A 163 15.57 12.65 8.33
CA PHE A 163 14.48 13.61 8.12
C PHE A 163 14.91 15.03 8.48
N HIS A 164 15.48 15.23 9.66
CA HIS A 164 15.91 16.54 10.15
C HIS A 164 17.06 17.11 9.30
N ALA A 165 18.04 16.31 8.91
CA ALA A 165 19.14 16.74 8.03
C ALA A 165 18.71 17.09 6.60
N GLN A 166 17.57 16.59 6.12
CA GLN A 166 16.97 16.99 4.84
C GLN A 166 16.11 18.25 5.00
N VAL A 167 15.21 18.27 6.00
CA VAL A 167 14.27 19.39 6.27
C VAL A 167 14.99 20.68 6.72
N SER A 168 16.16 20.58 7.34
CA SER A 168 16.95 21.74 7.80
C SER A 168 17.84 22.37 6.72
N GLN A 169 17.80 21.91 5.47
CA GLN A 169 18.57 22.51 4.37
C GLN A 169 17.90 23.80 3.89
N VAL A 170 18.66 24.90 3.91
CA VAL A 170 18.13 26.26 3.65
C VAL A 170 17.80 26.47 2.16
N GLU A 171 18.53 25.83 1.25
CA GLU A 171 18.24 25.81 -0.19
C GLU A 171 18.32 24.38 -0.74
N PRO A 172 17.19 23.66 -0.90
CA PRO A 172 17.19 22.32 -1.46
C PRO A 172 17.41 22.36 -2.99
N VAL A 173 18.65 22.14 -3.42
CA VAL A 173 19.01 22.06 -4.85
C VAL A 173 18.44 20.76 -5.46
N ARG A 174 17.33 20.88 -6.19
CA ARG A 174 16.75 19.77 -6.98
C ARG A 174 17.73 19.33 -8.07
N ARG A 175 18.00 18.03 -8.18
CA ARG A 175 18.96 17.49 -9.16
C ARG A 175 18.39 17.59 -10.58
N GLU A 176 19.26 17.82 -11.56
CA GLU A 176 18.87 17.77 -12.96
C GLU A 176 18.32 16.38 -13.31
N GLY A 177 17.18 16.34 -14.01
CA GLY A 177 16.47 15.10 -14.32
C GLY A 177 15.62 14.49 -13.20
N GLU A 178 15.68 14.99 -11.95
CA GLU A 178 14.88 14.46 -10.84
C GLU A 178 13.37 14.59 -11.11
N LEU A 179 12.93 15.72 -11.65
CA LEU A 179 11.53 15.94 -12.04
C LEU A 179 11.05 14.97 -13.15
N TRP A 180 11.96 14.48 -14.00
CA TRP A 180 11.63 13.44 -14.98
C TRP A 180 11.39 12.09 -14.31
N HIS A 181 12.21 11.72 -13.32
CA HIS A 181 12.02 10.49 -12.52
C HIS A 181 10.71 10.55 -11.73
N ILE A 182 10.40 11.68 -11.09
CA ILE A 182 9.12 11.93 -10.40
C ILE A 182 7.92 11.74 -11.36
N ARG A 183 7.99 12.34 -12.57
CA ARG A 183 6.93 12.20 -13.60
C ARG A 183 6.81 10.77 -14.12
N ALA A 184 7.92 10.08 -14.35
CA ALA A 184 7.93 8.69 -14.81
C ALA A 184 7.36 7.75 -13.74
N GLN A 185 7.70 7.94 -12.47
CA GLN A 185 7.15 7.17 -11.35
C GLN A 185 5.65 7.43 -11.17
N ALA A 186 5.19 8.67 -11.26
CA ALA A 186 3.77 9.02 -11.23
C ALA A 186 3.01 8.35 -12.39
N GLY A 187 3.56 8.40 -13.62
CA GLY A 187 3.01 7.72 -14.78
C GLY A 187 2.94 6.20 -14.62
N LEU A 188 3.99 5.59 -14.07
CA LEU A 188 4.02 4.15 -13.77
C LEU A 188 2.95 3.76 -12.74
N SER A 189 2.79 4.54 -11.67
CA SER A 189 1.73 4.32 -10.68
C SER A 189 0.33 4.41 -11.30
N VAL A 190 0.07 5.40 -12.17
CA VAL A 190 -1.22 5.53 -12.88
C VAL A 190 -1.47 4.35 -13.83
N VAL A 191 -0.46 3.90 -14.57
CA VAL A 191 -0.56 2.71 -15.44
C VAL A 191 -0.81 1.44 -14.61
N ALA A 192 -0.15 1.28 -13.47
CA ALA A 192 -0.37 0.15 -12.56
C ALA A 192 -1.80 0.15 -11.97
N ILE A 193 -2.32 1.32 -11.57
CA ILE A 193 -3.71 1.45 -11.09
C ILE A 193 -4.71 1.06 -12.18
N MET A 194 -4.54 1.57 -13.40
CA MET A 194 -5.40 1.18 -14.53
C MET A 194 -5.29 -0.31 -14.86
N ALA A 195 -4.10 -0.91 -14.78
CA ALA A 195 -3.89 -2.33 -15.02
C ALA A 195 -4.60 -3.21 -13.97
N VAL A 196 -4.57 -2.80 -12.69
CA VAL A 196 -5.31 -3.46 -11.60
C VAL A 196 -6.83 -3.30 -11.78
N ASP A 197 -7.30 -2.11 -12.14
CA ASP A 197 -8.72 -1.88 -12.43
C ASP A 197 -9.20 -2.77 -13.59
N ILE A 198 -8.42 -2.89 -14.67
CA ILE A 198 -8.70 -3.82 -15.78
C ILE A 198 -8.68 -5.27 -15.29
N PHE A 199 -7.68 -5.67 -14.50
CA PHE A 199 -7.55 -7.03 -13.97
C PHE A 199 -8.81 -7.47 -13.19
N PHE A 200 -9.37 -6.59 -12.37
CA PHE A 200 -10.62 -6.83 -11.63
C PHE A 200 -11.88 -6.96 -12.50
N HIS A 201 -11.88 -6.56 -13.78
CA HIS A 201 -12.99 -6.85 -14.72
C HIS A 201 -12.97 -8.30 -15.26
N PHE A 202 -11.87 -9.03 -15.05
CA PHE A 202 -11.63 -10.34 -15.65
C PHE A 202 -11.38 -11.49 -14.67
N PHE A 203 -10.77 -11.27 -13.51
CA PHE A 203 -10.30 -12.38 -12.66
C PHE A 203 -11.05 -12.59 -11.33
N TYR A 204 -11.84 -11.60 -10.84
CA TYR A 204 -12.67 -11.69 -9.62
C TYR A 204 -11.94 -12.32 -8.40
N ILE A 205 -10.68 -11.96 -8.17
CA ILE A 205 -9.80 -12.60 -7.18
C ILE A 205 -10.21 -12.40 -5.71
N LEU A 206 -10.99 -11.36 -5.40
CA LEU A 206 -11.51 -11.07 -4.06
C LEU A 206 -12.95 -11.62 -3.91
N THR A 207 -13.72 -11.66 -5.00
CA THR A 207 -15.07 -12.25 -5.01
C THR A 207 -15.07 -13.78 -5.01
N ILE A 208 -14.14 -14.48 -5.69
CA ILE A 208 -14.13 -15.95 -5.71
C ILE A 208 -14.00 -16.57 -4.30
N PRO A 209 -13.10 -16.09 -3.40
CA PRO A 209 -13.00 -16.59 -2.03
C PRO A 209 -14.26 -16.36 -1.16
N SER A 210 -15.12 -15.38 -1.48
CA SER A 210 -16.29 -15.08 -0.65
C SER A 210 -17.37 -16.17 -0.74
N ASP A 211 -17.46 -16.88 -1.87
CA ASP A 211 -18.24 -18.13 -2.00
C ASP A 211 -17.33 -19.36 -1.83
N LEU A 212 -17.06 -19.71 -0.56
CA LEU A 212 -16.31 -20.93 -0.21
C LEU A 212 -16.89 -22.22 -0.81
N LYS A 213 -18.20 -22.28 -1.13
CA LYS A 213 -18.81 -23.46 -1.79
C LYS A 213 -18.47 -23.52 -3.28
N PHE A 214 -18.13 -22.39 -3.89
CA PHE A 214 -17.58 -22.32 -5.23
C PHE A 214 -16.09 -22.60 -5.24
N ALA A 215 -15.32 -21.90 -4.40
CA ALA A 215 -13.87 -22.05 -4.31
C ALA A 215 -13.44 -23.51 -4.07
N ASN A 216 -14.08 -24.22 -3.13
CA ASN A 216 -13.82 -25.64 -2.84
C ASN A 216 -14.22 -26.63 -3.96
N ARG A 217 -14.77 -26.15 -5.08
CA ARG A 217 -15.10 -26.96 -6.27
C ARG A 217 -14.26 -26.61 -7.49
N LEU A 218 -13.39 -25.60 -7.38
CA LEU A 218 -12.49 -25.21 -8.47
C LEU A 218 -11.34 -26.24 -8.61
N PRO A 219 -10.80 -26.43 -9.82
CA PRO A 219 -9.62 -27.26 -10.01
C PRO A 219 -8.40 -26.62 -9.34
N ASP A 220 -7.44 -27.44 -8.91
CA ASP A 220 -6.21 -27.00 -8.23
C ASP A 220 -5.43 -25.94 -9.00
N SER A 221 -5.48 -25.98 -10.35
CA SER A 221 -4.86 -24.98 -11.22
C SER A 221 -5.51 -23.59 -11.11
N ALA A 222 -6.83 -23.53 -10.97
CA ALA A 222 -7.57 -22.28 -10.75
C ALA A 222 -7.35 -21.75 -9.33
N LEU A 223 -7.25 -22.63 -8.33
CA LEU A 223 -6.91 -22.26 -6.95
C LEU A 223 -5.46 -21.74 -6.83
N ALA A 224 -4.50 -22.38 -7.52
CA ALA A 224 -3.13 -21.89 -7.61
C ALA A 224 -3.05 -20.54 -8.32
N GLY A 225 -3.83 -20.36 -9.40
CA GLY A 225 -3.99 -19.07 -10.07
C GLY A 225 -4.55 -18.00 -9.13
N LEU A 226 -5.62 -18.32 -8.41
CA LEU A 226 -6.27 -17.42 -7.44
C LEU A 226 -5.30 -16.97 -6.33
N ALA A 227 -4.54 -17.90 -5.75
CA ALA A 227 -3.56 -17.60 -4.71
C ALA A 227 -2.41 -16.75 -5.24
N TYR A 228 -1.86 -17.10 -6.40
CA TYR A 228 -0.79 -16.33 -7.04
C TYR A 228 -1.25 -14.91 -7.42
N SER A 229 -2.44 -14.76 -7.99
CA SER A 229 -2.98 -13.46 -8.37
C SER A 229 -3.30 -12.56 -7.16
N ASN A 230 -3.75 -13.12 -6.03
CA ASN A 230 -3.87 -12.36 -4.78
C ASN A 230 -2.49 -11.89 -4.27
N LEU A 231 -1.48 -12.75 -4.26
CA LEU A 231 -0.12 -12.38 -3.85
C LEU A 231 0.49 -11.28 -4.75
N VAL A 232 0.29 -11.39 -6.07
CA VAL A 232 0.72 -10.35 -7.03
C VAL A 232 -0.05 -9.05 -6.81
N TYR A 233 -1.36 -9.13 -6.51
CA TYR A 233 -2.17 -7.95 -6.21
C TYR A 233 -1.67 -7.21 -4.95
N ASP A 234 -1.38 -7.94 -3.86
CA ASP A 234 -0.82 -7.35 -2.64
C ASP A 234 0.57 -6.74 -2.86
N TRP A 235 1.41 -7.38 -3.68
CA TRP A 235 2.71 -6.81 -4.08
C TRP A 235 2.56 -5.54 -4.92
N VAL A 236 1.64 -5.51 -5.89
CA VAL A 236 1.34 -4.30 -6.68
C VAL A 236 0.77 -3.19 -5.80
N LYS A 237 -0.14 -3.52 -4.87
CA LYS A 237 -0.70 -2.59 -3.87
C LYS A 237 0.40 -1.91 -3.07
N ALA A 238 1.35 -2.68 -2.52
CA ALA A 238 2.51 -2.14 -1.82
C ALA A 238 3.40 -1.30 -2.75
N ALA A 239 3.72 -1.77 -3.95
CA ALA A 239 4.58 -1.07 -4.90
C ALA A 239 4.01 0.29 -5.35
N VAL A 240 2.71 0.36 -5.63
CA VAL A 240 2.03 1.61 -5.99
C VAL A 240 1.94 2.55 -4.78
N LEU A 241 1.63 2.03 -3.59
CA LEU A 241 1.63 2.79 -2.34
C LEU A 241 3.00 3.48 -2.10
N PHE A 242 4.08 2.70 -2.02
CA PHE A 242 5.43 3.26 -1.86
C PHE A 242 5.79 4.18 -3.01
N GLY A 243 5.42 3.84 -4.25
CA GLY A 243 5.65 4.67 -5.43
C GLY A 243 5.00 6.06 -5.33
N VAL A 244 3.72 6.14 -4.97
CA VAL A 244 2.99 7.42 -4.82
C VAL A 244 3.55 8.22 -3.64
N VAL A 245 3.71 7.59 -2.47
CA VAL A 245 4.24 8.26 -1.27
C VAL A 245 5.65 8.82 -1.49
N ASN A 246 6.54 8.03 -2.10
CA ASN A 246 7.89 8.47 -2.42
C ASN A 246 7.89 9.60 -3.46
N THR A 247 6.99 9.56 -4.45
CA THR A 247 6.84 10.63 -5.45
C THR A 247 6.46 11.96 -4.78
N VAL A 248 5.57 11.95 -3.79
CA VAL A 248 5.21 13.15 -3.02
C VAL A 248 6.39 13.62 -2.15
N ALA A 249 7.11 12.70 -1.49
CA ALA A 249 8.29 13.05 -0.71
C ALA A 249 9.41 13.72 -1.53
N CYS A 250 9.66 13.25 -2.76
CA CYS A 250 10.60 13.88 -3.69
C CYS A 250 10.13 15.26 -4.18
N LEU A 251 8.81 15.52 -4.24
CA LEU A 251 8.30 16.86 -4.54
C LEU A 251 8.63 17.85 -3.41
N ASP A 252 8.60 17.40 -2.15
CA ASP A 252 9.03 18.14 -0.95
C ASP A 252 10.57 18.16 -0.76
N HIS A 253 11.35 17.70 -1.75
CA HIS A 253 12.82 17.62 -1.72
C HIS A 253 13.39 16.66 -0.65
N LEU A 254 12.60 15.70 -0.16
CA LEU A 254 13.10 14.60 0.67
C LEU A 254 13.58 13.43 -0.19
N ASP A 255 14.57 12.68 0.31
CA ASP A 255 15.05 11.43 -0.30
C ASP A 255 14.48 10.24 0.51
N PRO A 256 13.35 9.65 0.09
CA PRO A 256 12.66 8.60 0.84
C PRO A 256 13.45 7.28 0.84
N PRO A 257 13.28 6.42 1.86
CA PRO A 257 13.82 5.07 1.84
C PRO A 257 13.38 4.28 0.60
N GLN A 258 14.30 3.45 0.07
CA GLN A 258 13.98 2.56 -1.06
C GLN A 258 12.86 1.59 -0.66
N PRO A 259 11.90 1.30 -1.58
CA PRO A 259 10.89 0.29 -1.34
C PRO A 259 11.52 -1.10 -1.15
N PRO A 260 10.84 -2.03 -0.46
CA PRO A 260 11.25 -3.42 -0.42
C PRO A 260 11.36 -4.01 -1.84
N LYS A 261 12.36 -4.88 -2.04
CA LYS A 261 12.67 -5.54 -3.32
C LYS A 261 12.02 -6.91 -3.41
#